data_AF-A0A931V2U6-F1
#
_entry.id   AF-A0A931V2U6-F1
#
_cell.length_a   1.000
_cell.length_b   1.000
_cell.length_c   1.000
_cell.angle_alpha   90.00
_cell.angle_beta   90.00
_cell.angle_gamma   90.00
#
_symmetry.space_group_name_H-M   'P 1'
#
loop_
_entity.id
_entity.type
_entity.pdbx_description
1 polymer ?
#
loop_
_entity_poly.entity_id
_entity_poly.type
_entity_poly.pdbx_seq_one_letter_code
_entity_poly.pdbx_strand_id
1 'polypeptide(L)'
;MRLSSLALVTPLLLLSLLSAACSSSDPDSPATSAGSDAGLDADATACDEPARFPSTADKTFVTSLPRKDDDGALALGKGPAADPAVRDQLEKDGFGATKEASGESWVVRAPNGVTPPSGTCSRRIARFAHLADLQLADDESPNRLAAFDAPIDAFRSASRAQEGELCALADEAVRTINAIHAKAPLDFLLLGGDNIDSAQSNELDWVLSILDGQKGLKCDSASSNDPIAGPANDGKDVFDAEGAKMPWYWVNGNHDVLVQGNVAILDEKGVMNAQAAAAVGTMSSSGTRDYTKAGAPVVTGKVEADSKRQVLTGAEILRRVAEKTGGPGPVGHGIGAEQVKSGRAHYTFDFGSKLRVFVWDSTAPVGGDEGIVYKSELDAVFKPALDKARADGKWVILAAHHGTDRITLDAGTFGRPRVGALTAQEFIDFVAGYPNVIASLVGHEHQHKTNFRFSSKDPTKGFWEIATSAIADWPQQLRVLEVFDEGAGWARIRATVVDVDWSTASAAAKLGRTRSTIDYTSGWSGGGGSGGGPEHRNVDLWIKPPM
;
A
#
# COMPACT_ATOMS: atom_id res chain seq x y z
N MET A 1 -35.96 3.02 60.54
CA MET A 1 -37.23 2.44 60.04
C MET A 1 -36.92 1.83 58.68
N ARG A 2 -36.60 0.54 58.59
CA ARG A 2 -37.53 -0.57 58.28
C ARG A 2 -38.39 -0.28 57.04
N LEU A 3 -38.07 -0.99 55.94
CA LEU A 3 -38.96 -1.96 55.25
C LEU A 3 -39.72 -1.27 54.10
N SER A 4 -40.02 -1.84 52.94
CA SER A 4 -39.65 -3.08 52.22
C SER A 4 -40.62 -3.15 51.03
N SER A 5 -40.09 -3.47 49.85
CA SER A 5 -40.62 -4.45 48.88
C SER A 5 -42.05 -4.38 48.28
N LEU A 6 -42.11 -4.88 47.03
CA LEU A 6 -43.26 -5.44 46.29
C LEU A 6 -44.26 -4.42 45.71
N ALA A 7 -44.93 -4.61 44.57
CA ALA A 7 -45.08 -5.69 43.59
C ALA A 7 -45.92 -5.10 42.43
N LEU A 8 -45.55 -5.32 41.16
CA LEU A 8 -46.23 -6.19 40.18
C LEU A 8 -47.54 -5.66 39.53
N VAL A 9 -47.64 -5.94 38.21
CA VAL A 9 -48.86 -6.26 37.42
C VAL A 9 -49.51 -5.12 36.61
N THR A 10 -49.20 -5.07 35.31
CA THR A 10 -50.11 -4.76 34.18
C THR A 10 -51.26 -5.79 34.15
N PRO A 11 -52.51 -5.50 33.68
CA PRO A 11 -52.71 -5.39 32.22
C PRO A 11 -54.03 -4.68 31.73
N LEU A 12 -54.18 -4.66 30.38
CA LEU A 12 -55.42 -4.60 29.57
C LEU A 12 -56.26 -3.29 29.57
N LEU A 13 -56.32 -2.54 28.46
CA LEU A 13 -57.18 -2.68 27.25
C LEU A 13 -58.56 -2.00 27.43
N LEU A 14 -58.92 -1.09 26.51
CA LEU A 14 -60.08 -1.22 25.60
C LEU A 14 -60.40 0.08 24.84
N LEU A 15 -60.43 -0.06 23.50
CA LEU A 15 -61.44 0.45 22.54
C LEU A 15 -61.54 1.97 22.30
N SER A 16 -61.82 2.50 21.10
CA SER A 16 -62.35 1.98 19.82
C SER A 16 -62.58 3.18 18.90
N LEU A 17 -62.28 3.16 17.60
CA LEU A 17 -63.19 3.00 16.43
C LEU A 17 -62.68 4.02 15.38
N LEU A 18 -62.69 3.80 14.05
CA LEU A 18 -62.87 2.62 13.22
C LEU A 18 -62.61 3.03 11.75
N SER A 19 -62.05 2.10 10.96
CA SER A 19 -62.43 1.71 9.58
C SER A 19 -62.40 2.74 8.42
N ALA A 20 -62.08 2.39 7.17
CA ALA A 20 -61.92 1.12 6.45
C ALA A 20 -61.16 1.43 5.12
N ALA A 21 -60.21 0.62 4.64
CA ALA A 21 -60.31 -0.68 3.93
C ALA A 21 -60.62 -0.49 2.42
N CYS A 22 -60.13 -1.26 1.43
CA CYS A 22 -59.63 -2.63 1.26
C CYS A 22 -58.60 -2.64 0.06
N SER A 23 -57.87 -3.70 -0.32
CA SER A 23 -58.01 -5.15 -0.14
C SER A 23 -56.67 -5.91 -0.23
N SER A 24 -56.72 -7.11 0.36
CA SER A 24 -55.72 -8.18 0.56
C SER A 24 -55.56 -9.17 -0.62
N SER A 25 -54.46 -9.92 -0.62
CA SER A 25 -54.48 -11.41 -0.55
C SER A 25 -53.11 -11.98 -0.18
N ASP A 26 -53.16 -13.05 0.61
CA ASP A 26 -52.15 -13.71 1.47
C ASP A 26 -51.07 -14.58 0.78
N PRO A 27 -50.10 -15.13 1.55
CA PRO A 27 -48.79 -15.59 1.10
C PRO A 27 -48.67 -17.11 0.98
N ASP A 28 -47.68 -17.59 0.20
CA ASP A 28 -46.94 -18.83 0.48
C ASP A 28 -45.74 -18.98 -0.47
N SER A 29 -44.66 -19.57 0.05
CA SER A 29 -43.44 -20.09 -0.62
C SER A 29 -42.17 -19.20 -0.64
N PRO A 30 -40.98 -19.83 -0.56
CA PRO A 30 -39.85 -19.34 0.23
C PRO A 30 -38.99 -18.32 -0.53
N ALA A 31 -38.43 -17.39 0.24
CA ALA A 31 -37.38 -16.50 -0.24
C ALA A 31 -36.13 -17.31 -0.58
N THR A 32 -35.94 -17.59 -1.87
CA THR A 32 -34.64 -17.97 -2.42
C THR A 32 -33.70 -16.78 -2.28
N SER A 33 -32.67 -16.97 -1.46
CA SER A 33 -31.48 -16.12 -1.44
C SER A 33 -30.90 -16.02 -2.85
N ALA A 34 -31.06 -14.86 -3.49
CA ALA A 34 -30.26 -14.51 -4.66
C ALA A 34 -28.85 -14.21 -4.17
N GLY A 35 -28.04 -15.26 -4.04
CA GLY A 35 -26.60 -15.15 -4.05
C GLY A 35 -26.19 -14.60 -5.41
N SER A 36 -25.37 -13.55 -5.41
CA SER A 36 -24.69 -13.07 -6.61
C SER A 36 -23.53 -14.02 -6.93
N ASP A 37 -23.86 -15.24 -7.36
CA ASP A 37 -22.97 -16.09 -8.14
C ASP A 37 -23.01 -15.58 -9.59
N ALA A 38 -22.30 -14.49 -9.85
CA ALA A 38 -21.83 -14.22 -11.21
C ALA A 38 -20.53 -15.02 -11.40
N GLY A 39 -20.67 -16.35 -11.43
CA GLY A 39 -19.62 -17.25 -11.84
C GLY A 39 -19.27 -16.96 -13.30
N LEU A 40 -18.05 -16.48 -13.53
CA LEU A 40 -17.38 -16.55 -14.82
C LEU A 40 -16.97 -18.01 -15.08
N ASP A 41 -17.95 -18.89 -15.28
CA ASP A 41 -17.75 -20.16 -15.97
C ASP A 41 -17.89 -19.89 -17.47
N ALA A 42 -16.89 -19.24 -18.04
CA ALA A 42 -16.72 -19.12 -19.49
C ALA A 42 -15.88 -20.30 -20.00
N ASP A 43 -16.47 -21.04 -20.94
CA ASP A 43 -15.91 -22.08 -21.82
C ASP A 43 -14.40 -22.43 -21.68
N ALA A 44 -14.14 -23.65 -21.19
CA ALA A 44 -12.83 -24.21 -20.88
C ALA A 44 -11.99 -24.67 -22.10
N THR A 45 -12.03 -23.98 -23.25
CA THR A 45 -11.32 -24.42 -24.47
C THR A 45 -10.46 -23.38 -25.18
N ALA A 46 -10.47 -22.11 -24.76
CA ALA A 46 -9.59 -21.09 -25.35
C ALA A 46 -8.48 -20.71 -24.36
N CYS A 47 -7.25 -20.65 -24.83
CA CYS A 47 -6.14 -20.16 -24.03
C CYS A 47 -6.26 -18.64 -23.89
N ASP A 48 -6.13 -18.12 -22.68
CA ASP A 48 -6.19 -16.70 -22.39
C ASP A 48 -4.88 -16.05 -22.83
N GLU A 49 -4.96 -15.21 -23.85
CA GLU A 49 -3.90 -14.24 -24.11
C GLU A 49 -3.91 -13.19 -22.98
N PRO A 50 -2.73 -12.84 -22.44
CA PRO A 50 -2.61 -11.76 -21.45
C PRO A 50 -3.28 -10.50 -21.97
N ALA A 51 -4.08 -9.86 -21.11
CA ALA A 51 -4.79 -8.66 -21.54
C ALA A 51 -3.77 -7.58 -21.91
N ARG A 52 -3.97 -6.92 -23.05
CA ARG A 52 -3.10 -5.83 -23.46
C ARG A 52 -3.54 -4.52 -22.81
N PHE A 53 -2.62 -3.84 -22.15
CA PHE A 53 -2.81 -2.51 -21.56
C PHE A 53 -1.49 -1.73 -21.69
N PRO A 54 -1.55 -0.39 -21.81
CA PRO A 54 -0.34 0.42 -21.79
C PRO A 54 0.46 0.14 -20.52
N SER A 55 1.73 -0.20 -20.69
CA SER A 55 2.64 -0.58 -19.61
C SER A 55 4.08 -0.32 -20.03
N THR A 56 5.05 -0.55 -19.13
CA THR A 56 6.46 -0.41 -19.49
C THR A 56 6.91 -1.40 -20.55
N ALA A 57 6.12 -2.43 -20.87
CA ALA A 57 6.40 -3.36 -21.95
C ALA A 57 6.19 -2.76 -23.35
N ASP A 58 5.28 -1.78 -23.50
CA ASP A 58 5.10 -1.06 -24.76
C ASP A 58 6.11 0.10 -24.86
N LYS A 59 6.26 0.87 -23.78
CA LYS A 59 7.17 2.02 -23.67
C LYS A 59 7.34 2.42 -22.20
N THR A 60 8.47 3.01 -21.86
CA THR A 60 8.74 3.51 -20.50
C THR A 60 9.22 4.96 -20.52
N PHE A 61 9.26 5.63 -19.37
CA PHE A 61 9.84 6.97 -19.25
C PHE A 61 11.13 6.96 -18.44
N VAL A 62 12.15 7.65 -18.95
CA VAL A 62 13.44 7.83 -18.27
C VAL A 62 13.74 9.31 -18.09
N THR A 63 14.53 9.64 -17.07
CA THR A 63 15.01 11.02 -16.86
C THR A 63 15.92 11.44 -18.02
N SER A 64 15.66 12.60 -18.63
CA SER A 64 16.49 13.17 -19.70
C SER A 64 17.84 13.66 -19.19
N LEU A 65 17.86 14.20 -17.97
CA LEU A 65 19.06 14.51 -17.21
C LEU A 65 19.09 13.55 -16.01
N PRO A 66 19.82 12.42 -16.10
CA PRO A 66 19.92 11.51 -14.98
C PRO A 66 20.61 12.20 -13.80
N ARG A 67 20.15 11.86 -12.59
CA ARG A 67 20.84 12.21 -11.35
C ARG A 67 22.29 11.75 -11.49
N LYS A 68 23.25 12.66 -11.54
CA LYS A 68 24.67 12.26 -11.49
C LYS A 68 24.97 11.87 -10.06
N ASP A 69 25.01 10.58 -9.84
CA ASP A 69 25.73 9.91 -8.79
C ASP A 69 27.13 10.55 -8.71
N ASP A 70 27.42 11.21 -7.59
CA ASP A 70 28.72 11.22 -6.91
C ASP A 70 29.51 12.54 -6.72
N ASP A 71 29.43 13.60 -7.53
CA ASP A 71 30.28 14.80 -7.27
C ASP A 71 29.60 16.18 -7.38
N GLY A 72 28.47 16.29 -8.08
CA GLY A 72 27.89 17.61 -8.44
C GLY A 72 26.80 18.13 -7.50
N ALA A 73 25.85 17.27 -7.11
CA ALA A 73 24.71 17.67 -6.27
C ALA A 73 25.10 17.95 -4.82
N LEU A 74 26.15 17.28 -4.32
CA LEU A 74 26.76 17.55 -3.01
C LEU A 74 27.37 18.96 -2.91
N ALA A 75 27.68 19.61 -4.03
CA ALA A 75 28.23 20.96 -4.05
C ALA A 75 27.16 22.06 -3.83
N LEU A 76 25.87 21.74 -3.87
CA LEU A 76 24.75 22.71 -3.81
C LEU A 76 24.22 23.01 -2.40
N GLY A 77 24.76 22.39 -1.35
CA GLY A 77 24.35 22.64 0.03
C GLY A 77 23.16 21.77 0.47
N LYS A 78 22.12 22.37 1.05
CA LYS A 78 20.92 21.66 1.56
C LYS A 78 20.17 20.96 0.41
N GLY A 79 19.54 19.82 0.69
CA GLY A 79 18.74 19.05 -0.27
C GLY A 79 17.59 19.85 -0.89
N PRO A 80 17.04 19.41 -2.05
CA PRO A 80 15.95 20.09 -2.76
C PRO A 80 14.63 20.02 -1.98
N ALA A 81 14.52 19.08 -1.03
CA ALA A 81 13.47 19.11 -0.03
C ALA A 81 13.65 20.36 0.87
N ALA A 82 14.81 20.54 1.50
CA ALA A 82 15.00 21.59 2.49
C ALA A 82 15.08 23.04 1.93
N ASP A 83 15.60 23.23 0.72
CA ASP A 83 15.86 24.56 0.14
C ASP A 83 15.08 24.82 -1.17
N PRO A 84 14.05 25.69 -1.14
CA PRO A 84 13.29 26.05 -2.34
C PRO A 84 14.14 26.64 -3.46
N ALA A 85 15.21 27.39 -3.17
CA ALA A 85 16.03 27.99 -4.21
C ALA A 85 16.83 26.94 -4.98
N VAL A 86 17.32 25.90 -4.28
CA VAL A 86 17.97 24.74 -4.90
C VAL A 86 16.98 23.97 -5.76
N ARG A 87 15.80 23.68 -5.23
CA ARG A 87 14.72 23.00 -5.96
C ARG A 87 14.35 23.74 -7.24
N ASP A 88 14.05 25.03 -7.14
CA ASP A 88 13.64 25.86 -8.27
C ASP A 88 14.76 26.00 -9.32
N GLN A 89 16.03 25.98 -8.89
CA GLN A 89 17.18 26.00 -9.80
C GLN A 89 17.30 24.68 -10.57
N LEU A 90 17.17 23.53 -9.90
CA LEU A 90 17.19 22.22 -10.56
C LEU A 90 16.07 22.08 -11.59
N GLU A 91 14.86 22.53 -11.25
CA GLU A 91 13.73 22.56 -12.19
C GLU A 91 14.03 23.45 -13.41
N LYS A 92 14.61 24.64 -13.22
CA LYS A 92 15.03 25.54 -14.31
C LYS A 92 16.14 24.96 -15.18
N ASP A 93 17.06 24.21 -14.59
CA ASP A 93 18.16 23.53 -15.28
C ASP A 93 17.69 22.28 -16.05
N GLY A 94 16.40 21.94 -15.95
CA GLY A 94 15.77 20.85 -16.69
C GLY A 94 15.87 19.49 -16.01
N PHE A 95 16.34 19.44 -14.75
CA PHE A 95 16.21 18.23 -13.95
C PHE A 95 14.72 17.91 -13.78
N GLY A 96 14.37 16.65 -14.02
CA GLY A 96 12.99 16.18 -14.04
C GLY A 96 12.24 16.28 -15.35
N ALA A 97 12.88 16.75 -16.41
CA ALA A 97 12.42 16.40 -17.75
C ALA A 97 12.55 14.88 -17.96
N THR A 98 11.45 14.23 -18.33
CA THR A 98 11.45 12.82 -18.74
C THR A 98 11.33 12.73 -20.25
N LYS A 99 11.92 11.70 -20.84
CA LYS A 99 11.71 11.33 -22.24
C LYS A 99 11.18 9.91 -22.33
N GLU A 100 10.39 9.67 -23.37
CA GLU A 100 9.98 8.32 -23.73
C GLU A 100 11.20 7.49 -24.13
N ALA A 101 11.22 6.24 -23.70
CA ALA A 101 12.21 5.23 -24.01
C ALA A 101 11.51 3.95 -24.49
N SER A 102 12.27 3.09 -25.17
CA SER A 102 11.78 1.79 -25.65
C SER A 102 11.21 0.96 -24.51
N GLY A 103 10.13 0.22 -24.78
CA GLY A 103 9.54 -0.72 -23.84
C GLY A 103 10.50 -1.84 -23.43
N GLU A 104 10.21 -2.42 -22.27
CA GLU A 104 10.98 -3.47 -21.61
C GLU A 104 10.29 -4.82 -21.81
N SER A 105 10.94 -5.75 -22.50
CA SER A 105 10.36 -7.09 -22.72
C SER A 105 10.20 -7.87 -21.42
N TRP A 106 9.19 -8.76 -21.37
CA TRP A 106 9.06 -9.70 -20.26
C TRP A 106 10.24 -10.68 -20.21
N VAL A 107 10.86 -10.80 -19.05
CA VAL A 107 11.89 -11.80 -18.76
C VAL A 107 11.22 -13.05 -18.19
N VAL A 108 11.32 -14.16 -18.92
CA VAL A 108 10.84 -15.46 -18.43
C VAL A 108 11.82 -16.01 -17.39
N ARG A 109 11.30 -16.36 -16.21
CA ARG A 109 12.10 -16.89 -15.09
C ARG A 109 11.44 -18.13 -14.50
N ALA A 110 12.27 -19.06 -14.08
CA ALA A 110 11.88 -20.26 -13.36
C ALA A 110 12.91 -20.53 -12.24
N PRO A 111 12.56 -21.33 -11.22
CA PRO A 111 13.51 -21.77 -10.20
C PRO A 111 14.66 -22.56 -10.83
N ASN A 112 15.80 -22.63 -10.15
CA ASN A 112 17.02 -23.20 -10.73
C ASN A 112 16.83 -24.62 -11.29
N GLY A 113 17.29 -24.83 -12.53
CA GLY A 113 17.23 -26.14 -13.19
C GLY A 113 15.85 -26.54 -13.73
N VAL A 114 14.87 -25.63 -13.68
CA VAL A 114 13.50 -25.87 -14.10
C VAL A 114 13.24 -25.22 -15.46
N THR A 115 12.82 -26.00 -16.45
CA THR A 115 12.42 -25.49 -17.77
C THR A 115 10.89 -25.35 -17.83
N PRO A 116 10.36 -24.15 -18.07
CA PRO A 116 8.94 -23.97 -18.34
C PRO A 116 8.45 -24.83 -19.50
N PRO A 117 7.24 -25.41 -19.42
CA PRO A 117 6.63 -26.11 -20.54
C PRO A 117 6.36 -25.15 -21.72
N SER A 118 6.41 -25.68 -22.95
CA SER A 118 6.03 -24.94 -24.16
C SER A 118 4.60 -25.26 -24.60
N GLY A 119 3.93 -24.29 -25.23
CA GLY A 119 2.59 -24.50 -25.82
C GLY A 119 1.49 -24.82 -24.80
N THR A 120 1.63 -24.35 -23.55
CA THR A 120 0.58 -24.49 -22.54
C THR A 120 -0.64 -23.67 -22.91
N CYS A 121 -1.82 -24.16 -22.55
CA CYS A 121 -3.03 -23.37 -22.62
C CYS A 121 -3.18 -22.59 -21.33
N SER A 122 -2.72 -21.33 -21.35
CA SER A 122 -2.77 -20.46 -20.19
C SER A 122 -4.22 -20.14 -19.83
N ARG A 123 -4.66 -20.51 -18.62
CA ARG A 123 -5.96 -20.08 -18.09
C ARG A 123 -5.72 -19.05 -17.00
N ARG A 124 -6.15 -17.81 -17.21
CA ARG A 124 -5.96 -16.74 -16.22
C ARG A 124 -6.89 -16.98 -15.04
N ILE A 125 -6.34 -17.02 -13.83
CA ILE A 125 -7.10 -17.23 -12.59
C ILE A 125 -7.33 -15.95 -11.82
N ALA A 126 -6.48 -14.94 -12.00
CA ALA A 126 -6.62 -13.63 -11.37
C ALA A 126 -5.83 -12.58 -12.15
N ARG A 127 -6.29 -11.33 -12.08
CA ARG A 127 -5.61 -10.14 -12.57
C ARG A 127 -5.89 -8.95 -11.66
N PHE A 128 -4.86 -8.38 -11.05
CA PHE A 128 -5.02 -7.32 -10.07
C PHE A 128 -3.87 -6.32 -10.13
N ALA A 129 -4.06 -5.13 -9.55
CA ALA A 129 -2.99 -4.16 -9.38
C ALA A 129 -2.40 -4.27 -7.97
N HIS A 130 -1.08 -4.04 -7.84
CA HIS A 130 -0.39 -3.88 -6.57
C HIS A 130 0.19 -2.46 -6.51
N LEU A 131 -0.22 -1.70 -5.49
CA LEU A 131 0.12 -0.29 -5.27
C LEU A 131 0.72 -0.16 -3.87
N ALA A 132 1.98 0.22 -3.78
CA ALA A 132 2.73 0.20 -2.52
C ALA A 132 3.31 1.58 -2.19
N ASP A 133 3.52 1.83 -0.89
CA ASP A 133 4.30 2.95 -0.37
C ASP A 133 3.82 4.30 -0.95
N LEU A 134 2.58 4.65 -0.62
CA LEU A 134 2.06 5.99 -0.90
C LEU A 134 2.74 7.02 0.02
N GLN A 135 2.99 6.60 1.27
CA GLN A 135 3.52 7.38 2.37
C GLN A 135 2.95 8.81 2.37
N LEU A 136 1.62 8.92 2.30
CA LEU A 136 0.96 10.22 2.34
C LEU A 136 1.25 10.87 3.69
N ALA A 137 2.13 11.86 3.66
CA ALA A 137 2.64 12.53 4.85
C ALA A 137 1.96 13.88 5.05
N ASP A 138 1.64 14.21 6.30
CA ASP A 138 1.41 15.59 6.69
C ASP A 138 2.75 16.33 6.75
N ASP A 139 3.16 16.90 5.63
CA ASP A 139 4.41 17.63 5.44
C ASP A 139 4.52 18.95 6.23
N GLU A 140 3.45 19.35 6.90
CA GLU A 140 3.36 20.47 7.85
C GLU A 140 3.29 20.01 9.31
N SER A 141 3.34 18.69 9.54
CA SER A 141 3.33 18.09 10.88
C SER A 141 4.53 18.60 11.70
N PRO A 142 4.34 18.94 12.99
CA PRO A 142 5.42 19.39 13.87
C PRO A 142 6.56 18.37 13.98
N ASN A 143 6.26 17.08 13.82
CA ASN A 143 7.24 16.01 13.95
C ASN A 143 7.91 15.62 12.63
N ARG A 144 7.65 16.31 11.51
CA ARG A 144 8.47 16.11 10.29
C ARG A 144 9.96 16.30 10.60
N LEU A 145 10.80 15.59 9.86
CA LEU A 145 12.26 15.60 10.01
C LEU A 145 12.94 16.39 8.89
N ALA A 146 12.24 17.37 8.30
CA ALA A 146 12.66 17.99 7.06
C ALA A 146 13.97 18.79 7.18
N ALA A 147 14.39 19.19 8.38
CA ALA A 147 15.68 19.85 8.59
C ALA A 147 16.87 18.87 8.64
N PHE A 148 16.60 17.57 8.79
CA PHE A 148 17.63 16.54 8.83
C PHE A 148 17.88 15.87 7.47
N ASP A 149 16.99 16.08 6.48
CA ASP A 149 17.12 15.45 5.16
C ASP A 149 18.47 15.73 4.51
N ALA A 150 19.21 14.65 4.25
CA ALA A 150 20.58 14.71 3.78
C ALA A 150 20.97 13.40 3.07
N PRO A 151 21.94 13.42 2.14
CA PRO A 151 22.39 12.23 1.41
C PRO A 151 23.32 11.33 2.26
N ILE A 152 23.00 11.16 3.55
CA ILE A 152 23.71 10.30 4.51
C ILE A 152 22.72 9.29 5.09
N ASP A 153 23.11 8.01 5.15
CA ASP A 153 22.17 6.90 5.31
C ASP A 153 21.19 7.04 6.47
N ALA A 154 21.60 7.64 7.59
CA ALA A 154 20.74 7.87 8.75
C ALA A 154 19.61 8.90 8.53
N PHE A 155 19.68 9.73 7.49
CA PHE A 155 18.75 10.83 7.23
C PHE A 155 18.35 10.98 5.76
N ARG A 156 18.64 9.98 4.92
CA ARG A 156 18.16 9.96 3.53
C ARG A 156 16.64 9.87 3.52
N SER A 157 16.00 10.64 2.64
CA SER A 157 14.53 10.62 2.49
C SER A 157 13.77 11.05 3.76
N ALA A 158 14.41 11.78 4.68
CA ALA A 158 13.73 12.29 5.88
C ALA A 158 12.68 13.35 5.53
N SER A 159 12.82 13.99 4.36
CA SER A 159 11.76 14.71 3.66
C SER A 159 12.02 14.69 2.17
N ARG A 160 10.96 14.59 1.36
CA ARG A 160 11.06 14.60 -0.10
C ARG A 160 10.70 15.96 -0.70
N ALA A 161 11.19 16.23 -1.91
CA ALA A 161 10.88 17.47 -2.62
C ALA A 161 9.39 17.58 -3.00
N GLN A 162 8.74 16.44 -3.24
CA GLN A 162 7.38 16.26 -3.74
C GLN A 162 6.32 15.98 -2.66
N GLU A 163 6.66 16.06 -1.35
CA GLU A 163 5.74 15.65 -0.27
C GLU A 163 4.37 16.32 -0.35
N GLY A 164 4.36 17.63 -0.59
CA GLY A 164 3.11 18.38 -0.72
C GLY A 164 2.23 17.91 -1.88
N GLU A 165 2.82 17.30 -2.91
CA GLU A 165 2.11 16.80 -4.08
C GLU A 165 1.69 15.33 -3.99
N LEU A 166 2.02 14.61 -2.90
CA LEU A 166 1.79 13.16 -2.78
C LEU A 166 0.34 12.74 -2.94
N CYS A 167 -0.63 13.52 -2.45
CA CYS A 167 -2.05 13.22 -2.67
C CYS A 167 -2.45 13.25 -4.15
N ALA A 168 -1.95 14.25 -4.90
CA ALA A 168 -2.24 14.35 -6.33
C ALA A 168 -1.55 13.21 -7.11
N LEU A 169 -0.35 12.80 -6.68
CA LEU A 169 0.36 11.65 -7.24
C LEU A 169 -0.37 10.33 -6.99
N ALA A 170 -0.87 10.11 -5.76
CA ALA A 170 -1.65 8.93 -5.41
C ALA A 170 -2.98 8.86 -6.19
N ASP A 171 -3.68 9.99 -6.35
CA ASP A 171 -4.89 10.03 -7.19
C ASP A 171 -4.57 9.73 -8.67
N GLU A 172 -3.45 10.22 -9.22
CA GLU A 172 -3.05 9.90 -10.59
C GLU A 172 -2.71 8.41 -10.78
N ALA A 173 -2.12 7.77 -9.76
CA ALA A 173 -1.94 6.32 -9.75
C ALA A 173 -3.28 5.58 -9.77
N VAL A 174 -4.27 6.02 -8.98
CA VAL A 174 -5.63 5.47 -9.00
C VAL A 174 -6.32 5.68 -10.35
N ARG A 175 -6.19 6.87 -10.96
CA ARG A 175 -6.70 7.15 -12.33
C ARG A 175 -6.08 6.21 -13.36
N THR A 176 -4.78 5.98 -13.27
CA THR A 176 -4.06 5.04 -14.15
C THR A 176 -4.59 3.62 -13.99
N ILE A 177 -4.75 3.14 -12.75
CA ILE A 177 -5.31 1.81 -12.46
C ILE A 177 -6.74 1.70 -13.01
N ASN A 178 -7.57 2.73 -12.84
CA ASN A 178 -8.94 2.77 -13.36
C ASN A 178 -8.96 2.74 -14.90
N ALA A 179 -8.04 3.44 -15.58
CA ALA A 179 -7.92 3.39 -17.02
C ALA A 179 -7.51 2.01 -17.53
N ILE A 180 -6.65 1.29 -16.80
CA ILE A 180 -6.30 -0.11 -17.08
C ILE A 180 -7.53 -1.00 -16.89
N HIS A 181 -8.22 -0.86 -15.76
CA HIS A 181 -9.43 -1.61 -15.43
C HIS A 181 -10.54 -1.44 -16.49
N ALA A 182 -10.72 -0.22 -17.01
CA ALA A 182 -11.70 0.05 -18.07
C ALA A 182 -11.36 -0.63 -19.41
N LYS A 183 -10.08 -0.82 -19.74
CA LYS A 183 -9.63 -1.50 -20.97
C LYS A 183 -9.69 -3.00 -20.84
N ALA A 184 -9.28 -3.51 -19.69
CA ALA A 184 -9.37 -4.90 -19.35
C ALA A 184 -9.54 -4.98 -17.83
N PRO A 185 -10.64 -5.55 -17.32
CA PRO A 185 -10.94 -5.53 -15.90
C PRO A 185 -9.81 -6.09 -15.03
N LEU A 186 -9.66 -5.43 -13.88
CA LEU A 186 -8.88 -5.88 -12.74
C LEU A 186 -9.85 -6.39 -11.68
N ASP A 187 -9.54 -7.54 -11.11
CA ASP A 187 -10.33 -8.21 -10.08
C ASP A 187 -10.31 -7.43 -8.76
N PHE A 188 -9.16 -6.87 -8.41
CA PHE A 188 -8.98 -6.03 -7.23
C PHE A 188 -7.71 -5.16 -7.33
N LEU A 189 -7.58 -4.24 -6.37
CA LEU A 189 -6.40 -3.48 -6.03
C LEU A 189 -5.88 -3.98 -4.67
N LEU A 190 -4.63 -4.39 -4.60
CA LEU A 190 -3.96 -4.74 -3.35
C LEU A 190 -3.03 -3.59 -2.97
N LEU A 191 -3.19 -3.06 -1.75
CA LEU A 191 -2.24 -2.11 -1.19
C LEU A 191 -1.00 -2.85 -0.68
N GLY A 192 0.17 -2.20 -0.70
CA GLY A 192 1.46 -2.79 -0.28
C GLY A 192 1.91 -2.39 1.13
N GLY A 193 1.09 -1.65 1.88
CA GLY A 193 1.51 -1.03 3.14
C GLY A 193 2.16 0.34 2.92
N ASP A 194 2.40 1.03 4.04
CA ASP A 194 2.89 2.41 4.07
C ASP A 194 1.99 3.31 3.23
N ASN A 195 0.69 3.24 3.54
CA ASN A 195 -0.32 4.04 2.88
C ASN A 195 -0.29 5.47 3.43
N ILE A 196 -0.08 5.60 4.75
CA ILE A 196 0.18 6.86 5.45
C ILE A 196 1.63 6.89 5.95
N ASP A 197 2.08 8.02 6.52
CA ASP A 197 3.47 8.21 6.94
C ASP A 197 3.70 8.10 8.46
N SER A 198 2.79 8.63 9.28
CA SER A 198 3.04 8.89 10.70
C SER A 198 1.89 8.44 11.61
N ALA A 199 1.12 7.45 11.18
CA ALA A 199 -0.07 6.97 11.88
C ALA A 199 -1.06 8.10 12.22
N GLN A 200 -1.11 9.19 11.44
CA GLN A 200 -1.96 10.35 11.76
C GLN A 200 -3.35 10.22 11.12
N SER A 201 -4.34 10.78 11.80
CA SER A 201 -5.74 10.71 11.39
C SER A 201 -6.02 11.45 10.09
N ASN A 202 -5.40 12.60 9.85
CA ASN A 202 -5.50 13.37 8.61
C ASN A 202 -4.90 12.62 7.42
N GLU A 203 -3.73 12.01 7.60
CA GLU A 203 -3.10 11.19 6.55
C GLU A 203 -4.01 10.02 6.16
N LEU A 204 -4.61 9.33 7.15
CA LEU A 204 -5.55 8.25 6.89
C LEU A 204 -6.82 8.75 6.21
N ASP A 205 -7.34 9.91 6.61
CA ASP A 205 -8.47 10.55 5.93
C ASP A 205 -8.16 10.80 4.45
N TRP A 206 -6.97 11.30 4.12
CA TRP A 206 -6.57 11.54 2.73
C TRP A 206 -6.53 10.27 1.91
N VAL A 207 -5.86 9.21 2.40
CA VAL A 207 -5.80 7.91 1.72
C VAL A 207 -7.21 7.37 1.44
N LEU A 208 -8.05 7.31 2.48
CA LEU A 208 -9.40 6.77 2.33
C LEU A 208 -10.26 7.65 1.41
N SER A 209 -10.10 8.96 1.47
CA SER A 209 -10.82 9.90 0.59
C SER A 209 -10.41 9.75 -0.88
N ILE A 210 -9.13 9.49 -1.16
CA ILE A 210 -8.63 9.22 -2.51
C ILE A 210 -9.20 7.92 -3.04
N LEU A 211 -9.14 6.84 -2.25
CA LEU A 211 -9.64 5.52 -2.66
C LEU A 211 -11.17 5.48 -2.80
N ASP A 212 -11.90 6.26 -1.99
CA ASP A 212 -13.37 6.37 -2.05
C ASP A 212 -13.87 7.36 -3.14
N GLY A 213 -12.99 8.22 -3.67
CA GLY A 213 -13.34 9.20 -4.71
C GLY A 213 -14.04 10.44 -4.18
N GLN A 214 -13.60 10.97 -3.05
CA GLN A 214 -14.13 12.20 -2.46
C GLN A 214 -13.98 13.41 -3.41
N LYS A 215 -15.04 14.22 -3.51
CA LYS A 215 -15.04 15.49 -4.23
C LYS A 215 -14.61 16.64 -3.32
N GLY A 216 -13.87 17.59 -3.88
CA GLY A 216 -13.29 18.71 -3.12
C GLY A 216 -12.35 18.27 -2.00
N LEU A 217 -11.58 17.18 -2.22
CA LEU A 217 -10.53 16.76 -1.29
C LEU A 217 -9.43 17.82 -1.25
N LYS A 218 -8.94 18.12 -0.06
CA LYS A 218 -7.82 19.03 0.18
C LYS A 218 -6.81 18.38 1.12
N CYS A 219 -5.58 18.17 0.65
CA CYS A 219 -4.48 17.62 1.43
C CYS A 219 -3.60 18.73 1.99
N ASP A 220 -4.17 19.40 2.99
CA ASP A 220 -3.58 20.59 3.61
C ASP A 220 -3.96 20.57 5.08
N SER A 221 -2.94 20.63 5.95
CA SER A 221 -3.16 20.58 7.40
C SER A 221 -2.98 21.97 7.99
N ALA A 222 -3.48 22.17 9.20
CA ALA A 222 -3.51 23.48 9.85
C ALA A 222 -4.27 24.55 9.04
N SER A 223 -3.56 25.47 8.39
CA SER A 223 -4.15 26.59 7.66
C SER A 223 -4.39 26.20 6.21
N SER A 224 -5.55 26.56 5.66
CA SER A 224 -5.77 26.44 4.22
C SER A 224 -4.84 27.39 3.45
N ASN A 225 -3.82 26.84 2.82
CA ASN A 225 -2.84 27.55 2.00
C ASN A 225 -3.13 27.42 0.50
N ASP A 226 -2.52 28.33 -0.26
CA ASP A 226 -2.54 28.45 -1.73
C ASP A 226 -1.17 29.03 -2.13
N PRO A 227 -0.09 28.23 -2.03
CA PRO A 227 1.29 28.70 -2.20
C PRO A 227 1.56 29.16 -3.64
N ILE A 228 0.86 28.60 -4.63
CA ILE A 228 0.87 29.05 -6.01
C ILE A 228 -0.55 29.45 -6.42
N ALA A 229 -0.83 30.76 -6.36
CA ALA A 229 -2.17 31.29 -6.60
C ALA A 229 -2.88 30.73 -7.86
N GLY A 230 -4.01 30.07 -7.64
CA GLY A 230 -4.90 29.56 -8.69
C GLY A 230 -5.21 28.08 -8.52
N PRO A 231 -6.19 27.51 -9.24
CA PRO A 231 -6.67 26.17 -8.96
C PRO A 231 -5.80 25.05 -9.56
N ALA A 232 -5.68 23.96 -8.82
CA ALA A 232 -5.13 22.66 -9.21
C ALA A 232 -3.69 22.70 -9.76
N ASN A 233 -2.90 23.68 -9.32
CA ASN A 233 -1.55 23.91 -9.80
C ASN A 233 -0.47 23.50 -8.77
N ASP A 234 -0.86 23.31 -7.51
CA ASP A 234 -0.01 22.80 -6.45
C ASP A 234 -0.73 21.79 -5.56
N GLY A 235 0.03 21.14 -4.67
CA GLY A 235 -0.48 20.04 -3.84
C GLY A 235 -1.45 20.44 -2.72
N LYS A 236 -1.57 21.75 -2.41
CA LYS A 236 -2.46 22.29 -1.35
C LYS A 236 -3.82 22.73 -1.89
N ASP A 237 -3.99 22.67 -3.21
CA ASP A 237 -5.24 22.91 -3.88
C ASP A 237 -6.28 21.81 -3.64
N VAL A 238 -7.55 22.21 -3.73
CA VAL A 238 -8.67 21.27 -3.77
C VAL A 238 -8.67 20.49 -5.09
N PHE A 239 -8.95 19.18 -5.03
CA PHE A 239 -9.17 18.36 -6.22
C PHE A 239 -10.27 17.32 -5.99
N ASP A 240 -10.81 16.80 -7.09
CA ASP A 240 -11.81 15.75 -7.07
C ASP A 240 -11.13 14.39 -7.24
N ALA A 241 -11.03 13.60 -6.18
CA ALA A 241 -10.46 12.26 -6.28
C ALA A 241 -11.32 11.36 -7.19
N GLU A 242 -10.66 10.46 -7.91
CA GLU A 242 -11.32 9.55 -8.84
C GLU A 242 -12.00 8.39 -8.11
N GLY A 243 -11.36 7.86 -7.07
CA GLY A 243 -11.77 6.65 -6.36
C GLY A 243 -11.49 5.37 -7.15
N ALA A 244 -11.07 4.32 -6.46
CA ALA A 244 -10.87 3.01 -7.08
C ALA A 244 -12.19 2.47 -7.67
N LYS A 245 -12.13 1.88 -8.87
CA LYS A 245 -13.31 1.28 -9.54
C LYS A 245 -13.41 -0.24 -9.38
N MET A 246 -12.54 -0.83 -8.57
CA MET A 246 -12.46 -2.24 -8.24
C MET A 246 -12.30 -2.41 -6.72
N PRO A 247 -12.67 -3.59 -6.17
CA PRO A 247 -12.37 -3.94 -4.78
C PRO A 247 -10.93 -3.60 -4.41
N TRP A 248 -10.72 -2.97 -3.25
CA TRP A 248 -9.37 -2.79 -2.72
C TRP A 248 -9.20 -3.43 -1.35
N TYR A 249 -7.97 -3.87 -1.06
CA TYR A 249 -7.59 -4.61 0.14
C TYR A 249 -6.45 -3.94 0.88
N TRP A 250 -6.61 -3.79 2.20
CA TRP A 250 -5.66 -3.09 3.06
C TRP A 250 -4.49 -3.98 3.51
N VAL A 251 -3.28 -3.43 3.51
CA VAL A 251 -2.07 -4.01 4.09
C VAL A 251 -1.44 -2.93 4.96
N ASN A 252 -1.01 -3.29 6.18
CA ASN A 252 -0.25 -2.39 7.05
C ASN A 252 1.24 -2.42 6.66
N GLY A 253 1.86 -1.24 6.60
CA GLY A 253 3.30 -1.03 6.68
C GLY A 253 3.72 -0.33 7.97
N ASN A 254 5.02 -0.21 8.20
CA ASN A 254 5.54 0.34 9.44
C ASN A 254 5.10 1.80 9.64
N HIS A 255 5.00 2.60 8.58
CA HIS A 255 4.50 3.98 8.62
C HIS A 255 2.99 4.09 8.90
N ASP A 256 2.23 3.03 8.61
CA ASP A 256 0.82 3.00 8.97
C ASP A 256 0.64 2.94 10.49
N VAL A 257 1.48 2.19 11.21
CA VAL A 257 1.27 1.90 12.64
C VAL A 257 2.28 2.55 13.59
N LEU A 258 3.27 3.26 13.04
CA LEU A 258 4.31 3.96 13.78
C LEU A 258 4.40 5.42 13.31
N VAL A 259 4.88 6.28 14.20
CA VAL A 259 5.19 7.67 13.84
C VAL A 259 6.44 7.66 12.98
N GLN A 260 6.32 8.21 11.76
CA GLN A 260 7.34 8.22 10.72
C GLN A 260 7.91 6.84 10.41
N GLY A 261 7.09 5.78 10.58
CA GLY A 261 7.53 4.41 10.36
C GLY A 261 8.53 3.85 11.36
N ASN A 262 8.86 4.59 12.42
CA ASN A 262 9.97 4.25 13.31
C ASN A 262 9.55 4.11 14.77
N VAL A 263 8.74 5.05 15.26
CA VAL A 263 8.49 5.20 16.70
C VAL A 263 7.10 4.70 17.07
N ALA A 264 7.05 3.81 18.06
CA ALA A 264 5.79 3.31 18.62
C ALA A 264 4.92 4.44 19.17
N ILE A 265 3.60 4.32 18.96
CA ILE A 265 2.62 5.28 19.48
C ILE A 265 2.63 5.29 21.01
N LEU A 266 2.69 4.10 21.61
CA LEU A 266 2.73 3.90 23.05
C LEU A 266 4.11 3.40 23.47
N ASP A 267 4.58 3.86 24.62
CA ASP A 267 5.75 3.32 25.29
C ASP A 267 5.44 1.95 25.95
N GLU A 268 6.45 1.34 26.56
CA GLU A 268 6.31 0.04 27.23
C GLU A 268 5.30 0.02 28.38
N LYS A 269 4.95 1.19 28.93
CA LYS A 269 3.98 1.35 30.02
C LYS A 269 2.57 1.63 29.48
N GLY A 270 2.39 1.68 28.16
CA GLY A 270 1.12 2.00 27.51
C GLY A 270 0.78 3.49 27.54
N VAL A 271 1.76 4.36 27.78
CA VAL A 271 1.58 5.82 27.75
C VAL A 271 2.05 6.35 26.39
N MET A 272 1.43 7.42 25.90
CA MET A 272 1.84 8.07 24.64
C MET A 272 3.35 8.34 24.64
N ASN A 273 4.04 7.86 23.61
CA ASN A 273 5.45 8.10 23.40
C ASN A 273 5.71 9.60 23.21
N ALA A 274 6.86 10.11 23.67
CA ALA A 274 7.19 11.54 23.58
C ALA A 274 7.24 12.05 22.14
N GLN A 275 7.76 11.25 21.19
CA GLN A 275 7.77 11.59 19.76
C GLN A 275 6.36 11.55 19.17
N ALA A 276 5.52 10.61 19.58
CA ALA A 276 4.11 10.59 19.18
C ALA A 276 3.33 11.79 19.76
N ALA A 277 3.64 12.21 20.99
CA ALA A 277 3.12 13.45 21.56
C ALA A 277 3.62 14.70 20.82
N ALA A 278 4.84 14.66 20.27
CA ALA A 278 5.36 15.75 19.44
C ALA A 278 4.61 15.87 18.11
N ALA A 279 4.17 14.76 17.50
CA ALA A 279 3.40 14.74 16.24
C ALA A 279 2.03 15.46 16.33
N VAL A 280 1.44 15.52 17.53
CA VAL A 280 0.20 16.28 17.80
C VAL A 280 0.45 17.67 18.41
N GLY A 281 1.72 18.03 18.62
CA GLY A 281 2.11 19.27 19.27
C GLY A 281 2.07 20.49 18.35
N THR A 282 2.67 21.59 18.82
CA THR A 282 2.80 22.85 18.04
C THR A 282 4.25 23.28 17.90
N MET A 283 5.21 22.40 18.17
CA MET A 283 6.63 22.74 18.15
C MET A 283 7.36 21.77 17.22
N SER A 284 7.92 22.31 16.14
CA SER A 284 8.81 21.58 15.26
C SER A 284 10.27 21.87 15.61
N SER A 285 10.91 20.92 16.29
CA SER A 285 12.36 20.95 16.52
C SER A 285 13.16 20.42 15.33
N SER A 286 12.55 19.54 14.54
CA SER A 286 13.21 18.74 13.51
C SER A 286 12.94 19.23 12.08
N GLY A 287 12.19 20.32 11.94
CA GLY A 287 11.92 20.99 10.67
C GLY A 287 10.65 20.49 9.99
N THR A 288 9.79 21.42 9.58
CA THR A 288 8.58 21.14 8.79
C THR A 288 8.38 22.18 7.69
N ARG A 289 7.50 21.91 6.73
CA ARG A 289 7.17 22.87 5.67
C ARG A 289 6.34 24.05 6.20
N ASP A 290 6.58 25.23 5.64
CA ASP A 290 5.77 26.43 5.89
C ASP A 290 5.19 26.98 4.59
N TYR A 291 3.96 26.56 4.28
CA TYR A 291 3.25 26.93 3.06
C TYR A 291 2.71 28.37 3.06
N THR A 292 2.87 29.11 4.17
CA THR A 292 2.60 30.56 4.19
C THR A 292 3.70 31.38 3.52
N LYS A 293 4.85 30.76 3.22
CA LYS A 293 6.01 31.37 2.59
C LYS A 293 6.23 30.83 1.18
N ALA A 294 6.71 31.68 0.30
CA ALA A 294 7.03 31.31 -1.08
C ALA A 294 7.97 30.10 -1.14
N GLY A 295 7.57 29.08 -1.89
CA GLY A 295 8.35 27.86 -2.10
C GLY A 295 8.32 26.84 -0.95
N ALA A 296 7.54 27.08 0.12
CA ALA A 296 7.40 26.19 1.27
C ALA A 296 8.75 25.77 1.88
N PRO A 297 9.56 26.73 2.40
CA PRO A 297 10.83 26.42 3.03
C PRO A 297 10.64 25.56 4.29
N VAL A 298 11.69 24.84 4.66
CA VAL A 298 11.73 24.15 5.95
C VAL A 298 11.98 25.14 7.09
N VAL A 299 11.13 25.12 8.10
CA VAL A 299 11.22 25.97 9.30
C VAL A 299 11.25 25.15 10.58
N THR A 300 11.86 25.70 11.62
CA THR A 300 11.77 25.18 12.99
C THR A 300 11.06 26.19 13.87
N GLY A 301 10.55 25.74 15.02
CA GLY A 301 9.85 26.58 15.98
C GLY A 301 8.36 26.26 16.05
N LYS A 302 7.56 27.27 16.36
CA LYS A 302 6.13 27.10 16.58
C LYS A 302 5.41 26.93 15.25
N VAL A 303 4.58 25.89 15.15
CA VAL A 303 3.70 25.60 14.03
C VAL A 303 2.25 25.69 14.49
N GLU A 304 1.32 25.85 13.56
CA GLU A 304 -0.10 25.86 13.87
C GLU A 304 -0.58 24.48 14.32
N ALA A 305 -1.50 24.45 15.28
CA ALA A 305 -2.10 23.22 15.77
C ALA A 305 -3.18 22.75 14.78
N ASP A 306 -3.27 21.44 14.55
CA ASP A 306 -4.38 20.85 13.81
C ASP A 306 -4.93 19.67 14.60
N SER A 307 -6.22 19.73 14.96
CA SER A 307 -6.90 18.63 15.67
C SER A 307 -6.96 17.33 14.86
N LYS A 308 -6.83 17.40 13.53
CA LYS A 308 -6.85 16.23 12.64
C LYS A 308 -5.53 15.45 12.66
N ARG A 309 -4.46 15.98 13.25
CA ARG A 309 -3.16 15.30 13.41
C ARG A 309 -3.14 14.19 14.46
N GLN A 310 -4.29 13.85 15.06
CA GLN A 310 -4.38 12.81 16.07
C GLN A 310 -3.66 11.54 15.61
N VAL A 311 -2.71 11.09 16.41
CA VAL A 311 -2.01 9.82 16.19
C VAL A 311 -2.91 8.66 16.59
N LEU A 312 -2.94 7.63 15.76
CA LEU A 312 -3.82 6.48 15.87
C LEU A 312 -3.03 5.22 16.19
N THR A 313 -3.59 4.36 17.02
CA THR A 313 -3.12 2.98 17.18
C THR A 313 -3.53 2.14 15.97
N GLY A 314 -2.82 1.02 15.72
CA GLY A 314 -3.19 0.09 14.66
C GLY A 314 -4.66 -0.39 14.75
N ALA A 315 -5.19 -0.59 15.96
CA ALA A 315 -6.60 -0.93 16.16
C ALA A 315 -7.57 0.18 15.69
N GLU A 316 -7.23 1.45 15.94
CA GLU A 316 -8.04 2.58 15.50
C GLU A 316 -7.98 2.80 13.99
N ILE A 317 -6.82 2.61 13.37
CA ILE A 317 -6.65 2.63 11.92
C ILE A 317 -7.51 1.55 11.27
N LEU A 318 -7.34 0.30 11.70
CA LEU A 318 -8.09 -0.83 11.17
C LEU A 318 -9.59 -0.67 11.41
N ARG A 319 -10.02 -0.09 12.53
CA ARG A 319 -11.43 0.24 12.76
C ARG A 319 -11.95 1.23 11.71
N ARG A 320 -11.20 2.30 11.42
CA ARG A 320 -11.61 3.30 10.42
C ARG A 320 -11.62 2.73 9.00
N VAL A 321 -10.67 1.87 8.66
CA VAL A 321 -10.69 1.12 7.40
C VAL A 321 -11.92 0.21 7.33
N ALA A 322 -12.23 -0.52 8.41
CA ALA A 322 -13.40 -1.41 8.47
C ALA A 322 -14.75 -0.67 8.39
N GLU A 323 -14.81 0.57 8.91
CA GLU A 323 -15.97 1.45 8.86
C GLU A 323 -16.23 2.01 7.44
N LYS A 324 -15.25 1.91 6.52
CA LYS A 324 -15.47 2.24 5.11
C LYS A 324 -16.25 1.14 4.41
N THR A 325 -17.46 1.51 3.99
CA THR A 325 -18.39 0.64 3.26
C THR A 325 -18.87 1.25 1.95
N GLY A 326 -18.34 2.43 1.59
CA GLY A 326 -18.63 3.12 0.33
C GLY A 326 -17.64 2.70 -0.75
N GLY A 327 -18.08 2.66 -2.01
CA GLY A 327 -17.23 2.28 -3.12
C GLY A 327 -17.12 0.77 -3.38
N PRO A 328 -16.29 0.34 -4.34
CA PRO A 328 -16.16 -1.06 -4.71
C PRO A 328 -15.31 -1.85 -3.71
N GLY A 329 -15.75 -3.04 -3.32
CA GLY A 329 -14.98 -3.96 -2.48
C GLY A 329 -15.82 -4.73 -1.48
N PRO A 330 -15.22 -5.74 -0.80
CA PRO A 330 -15.87 -6.31 0.35
C PRO A 330 -15.98 -5.24 1.44
N VAL A 331 -17.08 -5.28 2.19
CA VAL A 331 -17.25 -4.43 3.38
C VAL A 331 -16.01 -4.56 4.27
N GLY A 332 -15.40 -3.41 4.60
CA GLY A 332 -14.21 -3.33 5.44
C GLY A 332 -12.88 -3.67 4.77
N HIS A 333 -12.84 -3.89 3.45
CA HIS A 333 -11.58 -3.98 2.69
C HIS A 333 -10.60 -5.06 3.19
N GLY A 334 -11.16 -6.17 3.68
CA GLY A 334 -10.42 -7.28 4.29
C GLY A 334 -10.33 -7.23 5.82
N ILE A 335 -10.69 -6.10 6.43
CA ILE A 335 -10.59 -5.87 7.87
C ILE A 335 -11.92 -6.19 8.56
N GLY A 336 -11.88 -7.10 9.53
CA GLY A 336 -13.00 -7.47 10.38
C GLY A 336 -12.74 -7.23 11.87
N ALA A 337 -13.67 -7.69 12.71
CA ALA A 337 -13.63 -7.47 14.15
C ALA A 337 -12.36 -8.01 14.83
N GLU A 338 -11.81 -9.13 14.35
CA GLU A 338 -10.57 -9.70 14.91
C GLU A 338 -9.33 -8.87 14.56
N GLN A 339 -9.25 -8.33 13.33
CA GLN A 339 -8.16 -7.44 12.92
C GLN A 339 -8.24 -6.12 13.72
N VAL A 340 -9.43 -5.55 13.88
CA VAL A 340 -9.65 -4.37 14.72
C VAL A 340 -9.22 -4.63 16.17
N LYS A 341 -9.63 -5.76 16.74
CA LYS A 341 -9.31 -6.12 18.13
C LYS A 341 -7.81 -6.34 18.35
N SER A 342 -7.14 -6.98 17.40
CA SER A 342 -5.70 -7.27 17.50
C SER A 342 -4.82 -6.09 17.11
N GLY A 343 -5.34 -5.12 16.34
CA GLY A 343 -4.56 -4.07 15.72
C GLY A 343 -3.60 -4.59 14.64
N ARG A 344 -3.79 -5.83 14.16
CA ARG A 344 -2.95 -6.48 13.15
C ARG A 344 -3.79 -6.90 11.95
N ALA A 345 -3.36 -6.53 10.75
CA ALA A 345 -4.04 -6.83 9.49
C ALA A 345 -3.79 -8.28 8.99
N HIS A 346 -4.01 -9.29 9.83
CA HIS A 346 -3.89 -10.70 9.45
C HIS A 346 -5.23 -11.25 8.95
N TYR A 347 -5.41 -11.48 7.64
CA TYR A 347 -6.65 -12.03 7.10
C TYR A 347 -6.44 -12.75 5.76
N THR A 348 -7.45 -13.53 5.35
CA THR A 348 -7.43 -14.23 4.06
C THR A 348 -8.69 -13.91 3.28
N PHE A 349 -8.57 -13.82 1.96
CA PHE A 349 -9.71 -13.82 1.05
C PHE A 349 -9.44 -14.72 -0.14
N ASP A 350 -10.51 -15.30 -0.68
CA ASP A 350 -10.43 -16.15 -1.85
C ASP A 350 -10.78 -15.36 -3.10
N PHE A 351 -10.08 -15.65 -4.20
CA PHE A 351 -10.46 -15.21 -5.52
C PHE A 351 -10.70 -16.43 -6.42
N GLY A 352 -11.93 -16.55 -6.89
CA GLY A 352 -12.40 -17.73 -7.62
C GLY A 352 -12.17 -19.03 -6.85
N SER A 353 -12.13 -20.14 -7.58
CA SER A 353 -12.01 -21.47 -6.99
C SER A 353 -10.57 -21.87 -6.64
N LYS A 354 -9.53 -21.21 -7.19
CA LYS A 354 -8.14 -21.69 -7.08
C LYS A 354 -7.18 -20.81 -6.28
N LEU A 355 -7.47 -19.52 -6.06
CA LEU A 355 -6.52 -18.60 -5.42
C LEU A 355 -7.03 -18.16 -4.04
N ARG A 356 -6.14 -18.15 -3.06
CA ARG A 356 -6.30 -17.48 -1.76
C ARG A 356 -5.19 -16.46 -1.61
N VAL A 357 -5.55 -15.24 -1.26
CA VAL A 357 -4.59 -14.23 -0.80
C VAL A 357 -4.58 -14.27 0.72
N PHE A 358 -3.39 -14.38 1.30
CA PHE A 358 -3.18 -14.31 2.74
C PHE A 358 -2.40 -13.04 3.06
N VAL A 359 -3.12 -12.03 3.52
CA VAL A 359 -2.55 -10.79 4.01
C VAL A 359 -2.09 -11.02 5.44
N TRP A 360 -0.83 -10.70 5.71
CA TRP A 360 -0.27 -10.76 7.04
C TRP A 360 0.45 -9.46 7.35
N ASP A 361 0.31 -9.03 8.60
CA ASP A 361 0.91 -7.80 9.09
C ASP A 361 2.35 -8.08 9.52
N SER A 362 3.34 -7.58 8.79
CA SER A 362 4.76 -7.78 9.10
C SER A 362 5.34 -6.70 10.03
N THR A 363 4.54 -5.73 10.46
CA THR A 363 5.01 -4.57 11.22
C THR A 363 5.37 -4.91 12.65
N ALA A 364 6.30 -4.14 13.22
CA ALA A 364 6.62 -4.16 14.64
C ALA A 364 5.93 -2.97 15.34
N PRO A 365 4.71 -3.10 15.89
CA PRO A 365 3.97 -1.98 16.51
C PRO A 365 4.64 -1.40 17.77
N VAL A 366 5.76 -2.01 18.17
CA VAL A 366 6.60 -1.68 19.31
C VAL A 366 7.82 -0.83 18.93
N GLY A 367 7.86 -0.33 17.70
CA GLY A 367 8.94 0.47 17.13
C GLY A 367 9.90 -0.38 16.31
N GLY A 368 10.51 0.26 15.31
CA GLY A 368 11.29 -0.41 14.28
C GLY A 368 10.79 -0.13 12.87
N ASP A 369 11.70 0.18 11.95
CA ASP A 369 11.43 0.30 10.52
C ASP A 369 11.42 -1.05 9.79
N GLU A 370 12.00 -2.10 10.36
CA GLU A 370 12.07 -3.42 9.72
C GLU A 370 10.98 -4.37 10.23
N GLY A 371 10.67 -5.38 9.42
CA GLY A 371 9.61 -6.33 9.70
C GLY A 371 10.01 -7.39 10.74
N ILE A 372 9.00 -7.94 11.40
CA ILE A 372 9.20 -9.00 12.40
C ILE A 372 8.11 -10.07 12.32
N VAL A 373 8.52 -11.32 12.55
CA VAL A 373 7.62 -12.46 12.64
C VAL A 373 8.00 -13.34 13.82
N TYR A 374 7.01 -13.74 14.61
CA TYR A 374 7.22 -14.55 15.80
C TYR A 374 6.88 -16.02 15.56
N LYS A 375 7.59 -16.94 16.25
CA LYS A 375 7.25 -18.36 16.23
C LYS A 375 5.80 -18.64 16.65
N SER A 376 5.30 -17.88 17.62
CA SER A 376 3.91 -17.98 18.08
C SER A 376 2.91 -17.57 17.00
N GLU A 377 3.26 -16.62 16.13
CA GLU A 377 2.41 -16.23 15.01
C GLU A 377 2.40 -17.30 13.92
N LEU A 378 3.55 -17.96 13.68
CA LEU A 378 3.57 -19.10 12.77
C LEU A 378 2.58 -20.18 13.22
N ASP A 379 2.55 -20.48 14.52
CA ASP A 379 1.70 -21.53 15.08
C ASP A 379 0.22 -21.12 15.14
N ALA A 380 -0.07 -19.87 15.51
CA ALA A 380 -1.43 -19.40 15.75
C ALA A 380 -2.13 -18.83 14.51
N VAL A 381 -1.40 -18.30 13.54
CA VAL A 381 -1.95 -17.58 12.38
C VAL A 381 -1.59 -18.28 11.08
N PHE A 382 -0.28 -18.45 10.79
CA PHE A 382 0.14 -18.92 9.48
C PHE A 382 -0.19 -20.39 9.26
N LYS A 383 0.15 -21.26 10.21
CA LYS A 383 -0.07 -22.71 10.07
C LYS A 383 -1.56 -23.02 9.86
N PRO A 384 -2.51 -22.51 10.66
CA PRO A 384 -3.94 -22.71 10.40
C PRO A 384 -4.39 -22.18 9.03
N ALA A 385 -3.95 -20.99 8.63
CA ALA A 385 -4.34 -20.39 7.35
C ALA A 385 -3.82 -21.20 6.15
N LEU A 386 -2.55 -21.60 6.17
CA LEU A 386 -1.91 -22.34 5.10
C LEU A 386 -2.34 -23.82 5.06
N ASP A 387 -2.55 -24.45 6.21
CA ASP A 387 -3.16 -25.79 6.29
C ASP A 387 -4.57 -25.79 5.69
N LYS A 388 -5.38 -24.78 6.03
CA LYS A 388 -6.72 -24.61 5.44
C LYS A 388 -6.64 -24.38 3.93
N ALA A 389 -5.76 -23.52 3.45
CA ALA A 389 -5.58 -23.29 2.02
C ALA A 389 -5.22 -24.57 1.26
N ARG A 390 -4.33 -25.39 1.85
CA ARG A 390 -3.97 -26.70 1.30
C ARG A 390 -5.15 -27.66 1.29
N ALA A 391 -5.90 -27.75 2.39
CA ALA A 391 -7.09 -28.60 2.47
C ALA A 391 -8.17 -28.18 1.45
N ASP A 392 -8.30 -26.88 1.19
CA ASP A 392 -9.22 -26.31 0.22
C ASP A 392 -8.70 -26.40 -1.24
N GLY A 393 -7.50 -26.95 -1.47
CA GLY A 393 -6.90 -27.04 -2.82
C GLY A 393 -6.53 -25.68 -3.44
N LYS A 394 -6.23 -24.67 -2.62
CA LYS A 394 -5.94 -23.30 -3.06
C LYS A 394 -4.44 -23.06 -3.20
N TRP A 395 -4.05 -22.39 -4.28
CA TRP A 395 -2.78 -21.68 -4.35
C TRP A 395 -2.84 -20.44 -3.46
N VAL A 396 -1.70 -20.09 -2.86
CA VAL A 396 -1.58 -18.97 -1.93
C VAL A 396 -0.62 -17.92 -2.46
N ILE A 397 -1.07 -16.67 -2.45
CA ILE A 397 -0.20 -15.50 -2.51
C ILE A 397 -0.19 -14.89 -1.12
N LEU A 398 1.00 -14.77 -0.53
CA LEU A 398 1.20 -13.96 0.67
C LEU A 398 1.23 -12.48 0.28
N ALA A 399 0.75 -11.60 1.16
CA ALA A 399 0.86 -10.16 1.00
C ALA A 399 1.21 -9.52 2.34
N ALA A 400 2.27 -8.73 2.35
CA ALA A 400 2.74 -7.99 3.52
C ALA A 400 3.56 -6.79 3.07
N HIS A 401 3.91 -5.89 3.99
CA HIS A 401 4.74 -4.75 3.65
C HIS A 401 6.22 -5.12 3.48
N HIS A 402 6.84 -5.68 4.52
CA HIS A 402 8.25 -6.08 4.49
C HIS A 402 8.51 -7.37 3.70
N GLY A 403 9.49 -7.34 2.79
CA GLY A 403 10.08 -8.52 2.15
C GLY A 403 10.90 -9.37 3.13
N THR A 404 11.20 -10.62 2.77
CA THR A 404 11.94 -11.52 3.67
C THR A 404 13.35 -11.03 3.99
N ASP A 405 13.98 -10.24 3.10
CA ASP A 405 15.28 -9.61 3.38
C ASP A 405 15.21 -8.53 4.46
N ARG A 406 13.99 -8.12 4.81
CA ARG A 406 13.62 -7.06 5.76
C ARG A 406 12.94 -7.63 7.00
N ILE A 407 13.12 -8.92 7.24
CA ILE A 407 12.69 -9.59 8.47
C ILE A 407 13.88 -9.75 9.40
N THR A 408 13.84 -9.04 10.52
CA THR A 408 14.94 -8.96 11.49
C THR A 408 14.52 -9.49 12.86
N LEU A 409 15.51 -9.70 13.73
CA LEU A 409 15.26 -10.17 15.10
C LEU A 409 14.94 -9.01 16.07
N ASP A 410 15.15 -7.78 15.63
CA ASP A 410 15.05 -6.57 16.43
C ASP A 410 14.15 -5.48 15.85
N ALA A 411 13.58 -5.68 14.64
CA ALA A 411 12.80 -4.68 13.93
C ALA A 411 13.61 -3.44 13.47
N GLY A 412 14.94 -3.53 13.38
CA GLY A 412 15.74 -2.47 12.76
C GLY A 412 15.91 -1.19 13.61
N THR A 413 15.93 -0.04 12.95
CA THR A 413 16.16 1.29 13.52
C THR A 413 15.09 1.65 14.55
N PHE A 414 15.50 2.05 15.75
CA PHE A 414 14.62 2.25 16.93
C PHE A 414 13.88 0.99 17.42
N GLY A 415 14.14 -0.15 16.78
CA GLY A 415 13.75 -1.46 17.24
C GLY A 415 14.59 -1.96 18.43
N ARG A 416 14.29 -3.17 18.88
CA ARG A 416 15.07 -3.92 19.88
C ARG A 416 14.81 -5.42 19.75
N PRO A 417 15.77 -6.28 20.14
CA PRO A 417 15.62 -7.72 20.07
C PRO A 417 14.33 -8.23 20.70
N ARG A 418 13.63 -9.14 20.02
CA ARG A 418 12.37 -9.71 20.52
C ARG A 418 12.47 -11.20 20.75
N VAL A 419 12.02 -11.64 21.92
CA VAL A 419 11.97 -13.05 22.29
C VAL A 419 10.99 -13.78 21.37
N GLY A 420 11.45 -14.85 20.74
CA GLY A 420 10.64 -15.67 19.83
C GLY A 420 10.51 -15.11 18.41
N ALA A 421 11.20 -14.00 18.09
CA ALA A 421 11.36 -13.57 16.70
C ALA A 421 12.17 -14.60 15.90
N LEU A 422 11.84 -14.70 14.62
CA LEU A 422 12.49 -15.61 13.68
C LEU A 422 13.40 -14.84 12.75
N THR A 423 14.49 -15.49 12.35
CA THR A 423 15.30 -15.01 11.23
C THR A 423 14.52 -15.08 9.91
N ALA A 424 14.93 -14.27 8.94
CA ALA A 424 14.43 -14.34 7.57
C ALA A 424 14.43 -15.78 7.01
N GLN A 425 15.54 -16.52 7.17
CA GLN A 425 15.65 -17.87 6.63
C GLN A 425 14.75 -18.88 7.35
N GLU A 426 14.53 -18.75 8.66
CA GLU A 426 13.59 -19.61 9.39
C GLU A 426 12.15 -19.40 8.90
N PHE A 427 11.78 -18.14 8.62
CA PHE A 427 10.49 -17.82 8.03
C PHE A 427 10.36 -18.35 6.59
N ILE A 428 11.38 -18.13 5.73
CA ILE A 428 11.43 -18.69 4.37
C ILE A 428 11.29 -20.22 4.41
N ASP A 429 12.03 -20.90 5.28
CA ASP A 429 11.97 -22.36 5.41
C ASP A 429 10.59 -22.86 5.84
N PHE A 430 9.91 -22.12 6.71
CA PHE A 430 8.54 -22.43 7.11
C PHE A 430 7.57 -22.29 5.93
N VAL A 431 7.60 -21.14 5.24
CA VAL A 431 6.70 -20.87 4.10
C VAL A 431 6.96 -21.84 2.95
N ALA A 432 8.23 -22.12 2.63
CA ALA A 432 8.61 -23.10 1.61
C ALA A 432 8.21 -24.55 1.97
N GLY A 433 7.83 -24.82 3.23
CA GLY A 433 7.16 -26.06 3.64
C GLY A 433 5.71 -26.18 3.17
N TYR A 434 5.12 -25.10 2.63
CA TYR A 434 3.80 -25.02 2.02
C TYR A 434 3.93 -24.83 0.52
N PRO A 435 4.02 -25.91 -0.24
CA PRO A 435 4.32 -25.85 -1.66
C PRO A 435 3.16 -25.27 -2.50
N ASN A 436 1.97 -25.09 -1.92
CA ASN A 436 0.88 -24.33 -2.52
C ASN A 436 1.04 -22.80 -2.39
N VAL A 437 2.04 -22.29 -1.67
CA VAL A 437 2.42 -20.88 -1.68
C VAL A 437 3.25 -20.61 -2.93
N ILE A 438 2.69 -19.84 -3.87
CA ILE A 438 3.32 -19.57 -5.17
C ILE A 438 4.09 -18.25 -5.20
N ALA A 439 3.66 -17.28 -4.39
CA ALA A 439 4.33 -16.00 -4.29
C ALA A 439 4.08 -15.26 -2.96
N SER A 440 4.89 -14.22 -2.72
CA SER A 440 4.73 -13.18 -1.70
C SER A 440 4.84 -11.81 -2.36
N LEU A 441 3.88 -10.92 -2.12
CA LEU A 441 3.85 -9.55 -2.63
C LEU A 441 4.21 -8.57 -1.51
N VAL A 442 5.19 -7.70 -1.78
CA VAL A 442 5.79 -6.82 -0.77
C VAL A 442 6.09 -5.40 -1.29
N GLY A 443 6.33 -4.46 -0.36
CA GLY A 443 6.72 -3.06 -0.60
C GLY A 443 8.01 -2.73 0.14
N HIS A 444 8.00 -1.64 0.93
CA HIS A 444 9.01 -1.21 1.91
C HIS A 444 10.35 -0.75 1.33
N GLU A 445 10.90 -1.46 0.35
CA GLU A 445 12.22 -1.13 -0.22
C GLU A 445 12.15 -0.09 -1.34
N HIS A 446 10.96 0.40 -1.68
CA HIS A 446 10.71 1.43 -2.69
C HIS A 446 11.26 1.08 -4.09
N GLN A 447 11.49 -0.21 -4.33
CA GLN A 447 12.16 -0.74 -5.51
C GLN A 447 11.42 -1.95 -6.07
N HIS A 448 11.38 -2.04 -7.40
CA HIS A 448 11.00 -3.27 -8.07
C HIS A 448 12.08 -4.32 -7.87
N LYS A 449 11.75 -5.36 -7.10
CA LYS A 449 12.59 -6.54 -6.94
C LYS A 449 11.76 -7.79 -7.15
N THR A 450 12.41 -8.84 -7.61
CA THR A 450 11.77 -10.13 -7.81
C THR A 450 12.81 -11.21 -7.61
N ASN A 451 12.64 -12.00 -6.56
CA ASN A 451 13.59 -13.02 -6.14
C ASN A 451 12.87 -14.33 -5.85
N PHE A 452 13.49 -15.45 -6.18
CA PHE A 452 12.99 -16.75 -5.72
C PHE A 452 13.57 -17.03 -4.34
N ARG A 453 12.71 -17.25 -3.34
CA ARG A 453 13.10 -17.52 -1.96
C ARG A 453 13.20 -19.03 -1.76
N PHE A 454 14.43 -19.54 -1.78
CA PHE A 454 14.71 -20.97 -1.62
C PHE A 454 14.70 -21.39 -0.15
N SER A 455 14.15 -22.56 0.14
CA SER A 455 14.35 -23.23 1.42
C SER A 455 15.83 -23.61 1.58
N SER A 456 16.40 -23.33 2.75
CA SER A 456 17.74 -23.80 3.12
C SER A 456 17.78 -25.31 3.35
N LYS A 457 16.62 -25.93 3.59
CA LYS A 457 16.47 -27.36 3.88
C LYS A 457 16.23 -28.20 2.63
N ASP A 458 15.72 -27.58 1.56
CA ASP A 458 15.38 -28.25 0.31
C ASP A 458 15.39 -27.24 -0.85
N PRO A 459 16.48 -27.17 -1.66
CA PRO A 459 16.62 -26.17 -2.71
C PRO A 459 15.64 -26.37 -3.89
N THR A 460 14.83 -27.44 -3.87
CA THR A 460 13.74 -27.64 -4.82
C THR A 460 12.44 -26.94 -4.41
N LYS A 461 12.39 -26.42 -3.16
CA LYS A 461 11.23 -25.73 -2.59
C LYS A 461 11.51 -24.24 -2.42
N GLY A 462 10.45 -23.46 -2.57
CA GLY A 462 10.48 -22.02 -2.41
C GLY A 462 9.26 -21.37 -3.05
N PHE A 463 9.29 -20.05 -3.10
CA PHE A 463 8.23 -19.23 -3.68
C PHE A 463 8.83 -17.95 -4.28
N TRP A 464 8.09 -17.30 -5.17
CA TRP A 464 8.50 -16.01 -5.72
C TRP A 464 8.18 -14.87 -4.75
N GLU A 465 9.14 -14.03 -4.40
CA GLU A 465 8.86 -12.76 -3.74
C GLU A 465 8.96 -11.62 -4.75
N ILE A 466 7.93 -10.77 -4.80
CA ILE A 466 7.75 -9.71 -5.79
C ILE A 466 7.51 -8.40 -5.05
N ALA A 467 8.49 -7.50 -5.10
CA ALA A 467 8.39 -6.15 -4.56
C ALA A 467 7.90 -5.16 -5.62
N THR A 468 7.00 -4.27 -5.22
CA THR A 468 6.56 -3.10 -6.00
C THR A 468 7.28 -1.85 -5.50
N SER A 469 7.64 -0.94 -6.41
CA SER A 469 8.25 0.34 -6.04
C SER A 469 7.22 1.31 -5.48
N ALA A 470 7.70 2.37 -4.83
CA ALA A 470 6.84 3.33 -4.18
C ALA A 470 6.19 4.31 -5.17
N ILE A 471 5.02 4.82 -4.78
CA ILE A 471 4.47 6.04 -5.38
C ILE A 471 5.09 7.29 -4.75
N ALA A 472 5.53 7.21 -3.49
CA ALA A 472 6.17 8.31 -2.79
C ALA A 472 7.50 8.75 -3.43
N ASP A 473 8.20 7.84 -4.11
CA ASP A 473 9.53 8.07 -4.68
C ASP A 473 9.56 7.87 -6.19
N TRP A 474 10.55 8.48 -6.85
CA TRP A 474 10.81 8.22 -8.26
C TRP A 474 11.09 6.72 -8.48
N PRO A 475 10.46 6.08 -9.48
CA PRO A 475 9.72 6.68 -10.61
C PRO A 475 8.20 6.63 -10.52
N GLN A 476 7.62 6.39 -9.34
CA GLN A 476 6.16 6.41 -9.16
C GLN A 476 5.48 5.39 -10.07
N GLN A 477 5.92 4.13 -9.97
CA GLN A 477 5.47 3.01 -10.78
C GLN A 477 4.69 2.02 -9.93
N LEU A 478 3.75 1.31 -10.55
CA LEU A 478 2.96 0.25 -9.92
C LEU A 478 3.11 -1.07 -10.70
N ARG A 479 2.50 -2.15 -10.21
CA ARG A 479 2.43 -3.42 -10.94
C ARG A 479 1.01 -3.85 -11.25
N VAL A 480 0.80 -4.41 -12.43
CA VAL A 480 -0.33 -5.29 -12.75
C VAL A 480 0.18 -6.72 -12.73
N LEU A 481 -0.49 -7.57 -11.96
CA LEU A 481 -0.17 -8.99 -11.84
C LEU A 481 -1.28 -9.81 -12.47
N GLU A 482 -0.89 -10.81 -13.25
CA GLU A 482 -1.77 -11.82 -13.81
C GLU A 482 -1.27 -13.20 -13.38
N VAL A 483 -2.15 -14.00 -12.79
CA VAL A 483 -1.85 -15.37 -12.38
C VAL A 483 -2.52 -16.31 -13.35
N PHE A 484 -1.76 -17.28 -13.86
CA PHE A 484 -2.20 -18.26 -14.82
C PHE A 484 -2.02 -19.67 -14.27
N ASP A 485 -3.01 -20.50 -14.53
CA ASP A 485 -2.92 -21.94 -14.46
C ASP A 485 -2.55 -22.46 -15.85
N GLU A 486 -1.32 -22.96 -15.97
CA GLU A 486 -0.74 -23.40 -17.24
C GLU A 486 -0.98 -24.90 -17.49
N GLY A 487 -1.76 -25.56 -16.62
CA GLY A 487 -1.99 -27.00 -16.65
C GLY A 487 -0.77 -27.81 -16.17
N ALA A 488 -0.96 -29.13 -16.03
CA ALA A 488 0.08 -30.08 -15.56
C ALA A 488 0.80 -29.67 -14.25
N GLY A 489 0.09 -28.93 -13.38
CA GLY A 489 0.60 -28.45 -12.09
C GLY A 489 1.49 -27.20 -12.18
N TRP A 490 1.46 -26.46 -13.29
CA TRP A 490 2.23 -25.23 -13.45
C TRP A 490 1.39 -23.99 -13.19
N ALA A 491 1.97 -23.07 -12.42
CA ALA A 491 1.50 -21.71 -12.29
C ALA A 491 2.49 -20.76 -12.99
N ARG A 492 1.98 -19.73 -13.63
CA ARG A 492 2.77 -18.58 -14.08
C ARG A 492 2.20 -17.31 -13.48
N ILE A 493 3.08 -16.46 -12.97
CA ILE A 493 2.73 -15.11 -12.53
C ILE A 493 3.41 -14.13 -13.46
N ARG A 494 2.63 -13.43 -14.27
CA ARG A 494 3.12 -12.28 -15.03
C ARG A 494 3.03 -11.06 -14.14
N ALA A 495 4.16 -10.43 -13.83
CA ALA A 495 4.20 -9.17 -13.10
C ALA A 495 4.74 -8.09 -14.04
N THR A 496 3.87 -7.17 -14.45
CA THR A 496 4.16 -6.11 -15.42
C THR A 496 4.20 -4.77 -14.69
N VAL A 497 5.31 -4.04 -14.85
CA VAL A 497 5.45 -2.68 -14.33
C VAL A 497 4.65 -1.71 -15.20
N VAL A 498 4.07 -0.70 -14.56
CA VAL A 498 3.25 0.31 -15.19
C VAL A 498 3.72 1.68 -14.73
N ASP A 499 4.00 2.55 -15.70
CA ASP A 499 4.14 3.98 -15.47
C ASP A 499 2.75 4.59 -15.21
N VAL A 500 2.67 5.46 -14.22
CA VAL A 500 1.52 6.36 -14.05
C VAL A 500 1.33 7.20 -15.33
N ASP A 501 0.09 7.37 -15.77
CA ASP A 501 -0.24 8.11 -16.98
C ASP A 501 -0.28 9.62 -16.69
N TRP A 502 0.76 10.33 -17.15
CA TRP A 502 0.88 11.77 -16.92
C TRP A 502 0.19 12.63 -17.98
N SER A 503 -0.41 12.03 -19.01
CA SER A 503 -0.94 12.77 -20.17
C SER A 503 -2.11 13.68 -19.80
N THR A 504 -3.00 13.21 -18.92
CA THR A 504 -4.16 13.94 -18.43
C THR A 504 -3.99 14.47 -17.00
N ALA A 505 -2.84 14.23 -16.39
CA ALA A 505 -2.59 14.58 -15.00
C ALA A 505 -2.70 16.09 -14.73
N SER A 506 -3.13 16.42 -13.51
CA SER A 506 -3.19 17.81 -13.01
C SER A 506 -1.80 18.46 -12.99
N ALA A 507 -1.77 19.79 -12.93
CA ALA A 507 -0.50 20.51 -12.83
C ALA A 507 0.22 20.17 -11.50
N ALA A 508 -0.53 20.03 -10.40
CA ALA A 508 0.00 19.55 -9.12
C ALA A 508 0.66 18.16 -9.22
N ALA A 509 0.00 17.17 -9.84
CA ALA A 509 0.57 15.83 -10.02
C ALA A 509 1.83 15.84 -10.90
N LYS A 510 1.82 16.63 -11.99
CA LYS A 510 3.00 16.83 -12.85
C LYS A 510 4.16 17.49 -12.10
N LEU A 511 3.87 18.48 -11.25
CA LEU A 511 4.86 19.12 -10.39
C LEU A 511 5.48 18.11 -9.41
N GLY A 512 4.67 17.31 -8.73
CA GLY A 512 5.14 16.25 -7.84
C GLY A 512 6.03 15.24 -8.56
N ARG A 513 5.66 14.84 -9.79
CA ARG A 513 6.47 13.96 -10.62
C ARG A 513 7.82 14.58 -10.93
N THR A 514 7.84 15.84 -11.39
CA THR A 514 9.09 16.57 -11.63
C THR A 514 9.94 16.64 -10.36
N ARG A 515 9.36 16.98 -9.21
CA ARG A 515 10.09 17.08 -7.95
C ARG A 515 10.66 15.74 -7.45
N SER A 516 9.96 14.62 -7.70
CA SER A 516 10.47 13.29 -7.35
C SER A 516 11.78 12.92 -8.07
N THR A 517 11.98 13.44 -9.28
CA THR A 517 13.19 13.13 -10.07
C THR A 517 14.42 13.92 -9.61
N ILE A 518 14.23 15.08 -8.98
CA ILE A 518 15.31 15.99 -8.57
C ILE A 518 15.76 15.71 -7.14
N ASP A 519 14.98 14.92 -6.39
CA ASP A 519 15.32 14.43 -5.06
C ASP A 519 16.58 13.53 -5.12
N TYR A 520 17.73 14.12 -4.82
CA TYR A 520 19.02 13.43 -4.75
C TYR A 520 19.39 13.00 -3.33
N THR A 521 18.59 13.34 -2.32
CA THR A 521 18.77 12.86 -0.94
C THR A 521 18.06 11.53 -0.73
N SER A 522 17.16 11.15 -1.65
CA SER A 522 16.52 9.84 -1.67
C SER A 522 17.55 8.69 -1.59
N GLY A 523 17.41 7.83 -0.58
CA GLY A 523 18.27 6.65 -0.39
C GLY A 523 17.84 5.45 -1.23
N TRP A 524 16.67 5.55 -1.84
CA TRP A 524 15.97 4.43 -2.46
C TRP A 524 16.30 4.25 -3.94
N SER A 525 17.09 5.14 -4.53
CA SER A 525 17.34 5.15 -5.97
C SER A 525 18.78 5.53 -6.32
N GLY A 526 19.66 4.54 -6.38
CA GLY A 526 20.93 4.65 -7.12
C GLY A 526 20.72 4.45 -8.62
N GLY A 527 21.57 5.01 -9.48
CA GLY A 527 21.65 4.64 -10.90
C GLY A 527 20.44 4.98 -11.78
N GLY A 528 19.62 5.97 -11.42
CA GLY A 528 18.63 6.57 -12.32
C GLY A 528 17.28 5.83 -12.49
N GLY A 529 16.94 4.81 -11.69
CA GLY A 529 15.69 4.06 -11.87
C GLY A 529 15.17 3.29 -10.65
N SER A 530 13.95 2.77 -10.79
CA SER A 530 13.02 2.10 -9.85
C SER A 530 13.52 0.87 -9.08
N GLY A 531 14.83 0.65 -9.00
CA GLY A 531 15.42 -0.57 -8.47
C GLY A 531 15.25 -1.79 -9.39
N GLY A 532 16.33 -2.58 -9.44
CA GLY A 532 16.45 -3.83 -10.20
C GLY A 532 16.77 -3.68 -11.69
N GLY A 533 17.51 -4.65 -12.26
CA GLY A 533 17.66 -4.81 -13.71
C GLY A 533 16.39 -5.36 -14.38
N PRO A 534 16.41 -5.60 -15.70
CA PRO A 534 15.25 -6.12 -16.45
C PRO A 534 14.61 -7.36 -15.83
N GLU A 535 15.38 -8.21 -15.16
CA GLU A 535 14.95 -9.41 -14.44
C GLU A 535 14.04 -9.16 -13.24
N HIS A 536 13.90 -7.91 -12.80
CA HIS A 536 13.04 -7.51 -11.69
C HIS A 536 11.81 -6.72 -12.13
N ARG A 537 11.76 -6.26 -13.38
CA ARG A 537 10.70 -5.37 -13.88
C ARG A 537 9.55 -6.17 -14.48
N ASN A 538 9.49 -6.26 -15.80
CA ASN A 538 8.50 -7.07 -16.52
C ASN A 538 8.95 -8.53 -16.52
N VAL A 539 8.25 -9.39 -15.78
CA VAL A 539 8.65 -10.78 -15.57
C VAL A 539 7.51 -11.76 -15.78
N ASP A 540 7.84 -12.93 -16.31
CA ASP A 540 6.98 -14.12 -16.34
C ASP A 540 7.59 -15.19 -15.42
N LEU A 541 7.01 -15.32 -14.24
CA LEU A 541 7.53 -16.15 -13.15
C LEU A 541 6.83 -17.50 -13.13
N TRP A 542 7.55 -18.55 -13.49
CA TRP A 542 7.04 -19.92 -13.48
C TRP A 542 7.30 -20.59 -12.14
N ILE A 543 6.34 -21.37 -11.67
CA ILE A 543 6.49 -22.21 -10.48
C ILE A 543 5.59 -23.43 -10.61
N LYS A 544 6.00 -24.54 -10.00
CA LYS A 544 5.24 -25.79 -10.01
C LYS A 544 4.65 -26.06 -8.62
N PRO A 545 3.49 -25.47 -8.27
CA PRO A 545 2.78 -25.88 -7.06
C PRO A 545 2.38 -27.36 -7.17
N PRO A 546 2.26 -28.09 -6.05
CA PRO A 546 1.77 -29.45 -6.08
C PRO A 546 0.31 -29.46 -6.50
N MET A 547 -0.07 -30.60 -7.09
CA MET A 547 -1.46 -30.89 -7.47
C MET A 547 -2.37 -31.05 -6.26
#